data_AF-A0A9D1HMG1-F1
#
_entry.id   AF-A0A9D1HMG1-F1
#
_cell.length_a   1.000
_cell.length_b   1.000
_cell.length_c   1.000
_cell.angle_alpha   90.00
_cell.angle_beta   90.00
_cell.angle_gamma   90.00
#
_symmetry.space_group_name_H-M   'P 1'
#
loop_
_entity.id
_entity.type
_entity.pdbx_description
1 polymer ?
#
loop_
_entity_poly.entity_id
_entity_poly.type
_entity_poly.pdbx_seq_one_letter_code
_entity_poly.pdbx_strand_id
1 'polypeptide(L)' 'MNKPYIDSIATKSDSKYELIVAAAKRARQITNDEPELTRSGKINPVSQALHEIDDDKLTWETRNGE' A
#
# COMPACT_ATOMS: atom_id res chain seq x y z
N MET A 1 -10.07 -1.86 16.10
CA MET A 1 -9.43 -2.94 15.30
C MET A 1 -10.20 -3.08 13.99
N ASN A 2 -9.78 -2.39 12.94
CA ASN A 2 -10.47 -2.40 11.64
C ASN A 2 -9.99 -3.58 10.79
N LYS A 3 -10.30 -4.81 11.21
CA LYS A 3 -9.96 -6.05 10.49
C LYS A 3 -10.51 -6.16 9.05
N PRO A 4 -11.70 -5.64 8.66
CA PRO A 4 -12.25 -5.94 7.33
C PRO A 4 -11.41 -5.36 6.18
N TYR A 5 -10.65 -4.30 6.45
CA TYR A 5 -9.86 -3.63 5.43
C TYR A 5 -8.71 -4.49 4.89
N ILE A 6 -8.00 -5.21 5.78
CA ILE A 6 -6.87 -6.04 5.36
C ILE A 6 -7.33 -7.27 4.57
N ASP A 7 -8.51 -7.82 4.90
CA ASP A 7 -9.11 -8.95 4.18
C ASP A 7 -9.59 -8.54 2.78
N SER A 8 -10.21 -7.37 2.63
CA SER A 8 -10.59 -6.83 1.32
C SER A 8 -9.37 -6.62 0.42
N ILE A 9 -8.30 -6.03 0.95
CA ILE A 9 -7.09 -5.80 0.16
C ILE A 9 -6.37 -7.13 -0.14
N ALA A 10 -6.42 -8.10 0.77
CA ALA A 10 -5.88 -9.45 0.52
C ALA A 10 -6.59 -10.17 -0.64
N THR A 11 -7.82 -9.78 -1.01
CA THR A 11 -8.50 -10.30 -2.20
C THR A 11 -8.11 -9.61 -3.52
N LYS A 12 -7.43 -8.45 -3.46
CA LYS A 12 -6.95 -7.70 -4.65
C LYS A 12 -5.69 -8.29 -5.28
N SER A 13 -4.95 -9.12 -4.56
CA SER A 13 -3.71 -9.73 -5.05
C SER A 13 -3.69 -11.21 -4.75
N ASP A 14 -3.29 -12.02 -5.73
CA ASP A 14 -3.13 -13.46 -5.59
C ASP A 14 -2.07 -13.83 -4.53
N SER A 15 -1.10 -12.93 -4.32
CA SER A 15 -0.02 -13.10 -3.36
C SER A 15 -0.01 -12.00 -2.30
N LYS A 16 -0.36 -12.39 -1.06
CA LYS A 16 -0.30 -11.53 0.14
C LYS A 16 1.09 -10.92 0.34
N TYR A 17 2.15 -11.65 -0.01
CA TYR A 17 3.53 -11.17 0.09
C TYR A 17 3.79 -10.03 -0.90
N GLU A 18 3.28 -10.16 -2.13
CA GLU A 18 3.43 -9.16 -3.17
C GLU A 18 2.71 -7.87 -2.80
N LEU A 19 1.51 -8.00 -2.23
CA LEU A 19 0.75 -6.89 -1.66
C LEU A 19 1.52 -6.16 -0.55
N ILE A 20 2.06 -6.89 0.41
CA ILE A 20 2.83 -6.31 1.52
C ILE A 20 4.09 -5.59 0.99
N VAL A 21 4.80 -6.19 0.04
CA VAL A 21 5.98 -5.60 -0.57
C VAL A 21 5.63 -4.34 -1.37
N ALA A 22 4.54 -4.36 -2.13
CA ALA A 22 4.04 -3.20 -2.87
C ALA A 22 3.65 -2.05 -1.92
N ALA A 23 2.87 -2.35 -0.88
CA ALA A 23 2.48 -1.38 0.14
C ALA A 23 3.70 -0.78 0.84
N ALA A 24 4.70 -1.58 1.20
CA ALA A 24 5.93 -1.10 1.84
C ALA A 24 6.76 -0.21 0.91
N LYS A 25 6.90 -0.57 -0.37
CA LYS A 25 7.56 0.27 -1.38
C LYS A 25 6.86 1.60 -1.53
N ARG A 26 5.52 1.59 -1.64
CA ARG A 26 4.72 2.82 -1.79
C ARG A 26 4.77 3.70 -0.54
N ALA A 27 4.67 3.12 0.66
CA ALA A 27 4.82 3.84 1.92
C ALA A 27 6.17 4.57 2.01
N ARG A 28 7.24 3.95 1.52
CA ARG A 28 8.57 4.58 1.44
C ARG A 28 8.59 5.75 0.45
N GLN A 29 7.88 5.68 -0.67
CA GLN A 29 7.76 6.80 -1.60
C GLN A 29 7.03 7.98 -0.94
N ILE A 30 5.86 7.73 -0.32
CA ILE A 30 5.08 8.75 0.40
C ILE A 30 5.93 9.44 1.48
N THR A 31 6.75 8.66 2.19
CA THR A 31 7.65 9.22 3.22
C THR A 31 8.72 10.15 2.63
N ASN A 32 9.18 9.89 1.40
CA ASN A 32 10.17 10.74 0.72
C ASN A 32 9.54 11.96 0.03
N ASP A 33 8.36 11.80 -0.55
CA ASP A 33 7.60 12.89 -1.17
C ASP A 33 7.08 13.89 -0.13
N GLU A 34 6.56 13.38 1.00
CA GLU A 34 5.92 14.19 2.05
C GLU A 34 6.54 13.94 3.44
N PRO A 35 7.85 14.24 3.63
CA PRO A 35 8.56 13.93 4.87
C PRO A 35 8.04 14.73 6.06
N GLU A 36 7.61 15.98 5.86
CA GLU A 36 7.10 16.83 6.95
C GLU A 36 5.73 16.36 7.45
N LEU A 37 4.84 15.94 6.55
CA LEU A 37 3.52 15.42 6.92
C LEU A 37 3.62 14.05 7.60
N THR A 38 4.55 13.22 7.13
CA THR A 38 4.86 11.93 7.75
C THR A 38 5.47 12.11 9.13
N ARG A 39 6.47 13.00 9.28
CA ARG A 39 7.11 13.30 10.59
C ARG A 39 6.16 13.92 11.59
N SER A 40 5.23 14.75 11.12
CA SER A 40 4.20 15.39 11.96
C SER A 40 3.08 14.40 12.35
N GLY A 41 3.09 13.17 11.83
CA GLY A 41 2.05 12.17 12.07
C GLY A 41 0.70 12.50 11.43
N LYS A 42 0.65 13.52 10.55
CA LYS A 42 -0.57 13.87 9.81
C LYS A 42 -0.93 12.81 8.76
N ILE A 43 0.08 12.14 8.23
CA ILE A 43 -0.07 11.06 7.26
C ILE A 43 0.54 9.79 7.82
N ASN A 44 -0.21 8.70 7.77
CA ASN A 44 0.33 7.36 7.98
C ASN A 44 0.64 6.74 6.61
N PRO A 45 1.91 6.68 6.19
CA PRO A 45 2.29 6.27 4.83
C PRO A 45 1.88 4.82 4.52
N VAL A 46 1.83 3.95 5.52
CA VAL A 46 1.38 2.56 5.34
C VAL A 46 -0.13 2.50 5.10
N SER A 47 -0.91 3.23 5.88
CA SER A 47 -2.36 3.29 5.68
C SER A 47 -2.73 3.94 4.36
N GLN A 48 -2.01 5.00 3.96
CA GLN A 48 -2.22 5.68 2.68
C GLN A 48 -1.89 4.76 1.49
N ALA A 49 -0.75 4.05 1.55
CA ALA A 49 -0.37 3.08 0.53
C ALA A 49 -1.40 1.96 0.37
N LEU A 50 -1.92 1.42 1.48
CA LEU A 50 -2.98 0.42 1.43
C LEU A 50 -4.28 0.97 0.82
N HIS A 51 -4.57 2.26 1.05
CA HIS A 51 -5.71 2.96 0.44
C HIS A 51 -5.59 3.15 -1.05
N GLU A 52 -4.40 3.53 -1.52
CA GLU A 52 -4.15 3.63 -2.95
C GLU A 52 -4.25 2.27 -3.65
N ILE A 53 -3.86 1.19 -2.96
CA ILE A 53 -3.99 -0.18 -3.48
C ILE A 53 -5.45 -0.63 -3.50
N ASP A 54 -6.21 -0.39 -2.42
CA ASP A 54 -7.63 -0.75 -2.34
C ASP A 54 -8.48 -0.02 -3.39
N ASP A 55 -8.15 1.25 -3.65
CA ASP A 55 -8.80 2.12 -4.63
C ASP A 55 -8.42 1.81 -6.10
N ASP A 56 -7.65 0.73 -6.33
CA ASP A 56 -7.17 0.31 -7.66
C ASP A 56 -6.29 1.37 -8.37
N LYS A 57 -5.77 2.36 -7.63
CA LYS A 57 -4.92 3.42 -8.16
C LYS A 57 -3.49 2.98 -8.44
N LEU A 58 -3.14 1.76 -8.05
CA LEU A 58 -1.81 1.17 -8.17
C LEU A 58 -1.88 -0.07 -9.06
N THR A 59 -1.62 0.10 -10.35
CA THR A 59 -1.30 -1.02 -11.24
C THR A 59 0.16 -1.39 -11.03
N TRP A 60 0.46 -2.40 -10.21
CA TRP A 60 1.79 -3.00 -10.18
C TRP A 60 1.84 -4.16 -11.16
N GLU A 61 2.84 -4.17 -12.04
CA GLU A 61 3.13 -5.32 -12.87
C GLU A 61 3.64 -6.45 -11.97
N THR A 62 2.72 -7.33 -11.58
CA THR A 62 3.07 -8.66 -11.15
C THR A 62 3.77 -9.33 -12.32
N ARG A 63 5.05 -9.71 -12.17
CA ARG A 63 5.79 -10.51 -13.16
C ARG A 63 5.20 -11.92 -13.18
N ASN A 64 3.97 -12.03 -13.66
CA ASN A 64 3.35 -13.27 -14.11
C ASN A 64 3.15 -13.11 -15.61
N GLY A 65 4.26 -13.27 -16.33
CA GLY A 65 4.34 -13.11 -17.77
C GLY A 65 5.66 -13.68 -18.27
N GLU A 66 5.60 -15.00 -18.54
CA GLU A 66 6.49 -15.83 -19.38
C GLU A 66 7.85 -16.28 -18.82
#